data_AF-A0A4R7FPA5-F1
#
_entry.id   AF-A0A4R7FPA5-F1
#
_cell.length_a   1.000
_cell.length_b   1.000
_cell.length_c   1.000
_cell.angle_alpha   90.00
_cell.angle_beta   90.00
_cell.angle_gamma   90.00
#
_symmetry.space_group_name_H-M   'P 1'
#
loop_
_entity.id
_entity.type
_entity.pdbx_description
1 polymer ?
#
loop_
_entity_poly.entity_id
_entity_poly.type
_entity_poly.pdbx_seq_one_letter_code
_entity_poly.pdbx_strand_id
1 'polypeptide(L)'
;MTSEFEQFDQTLEPLRAEAGTVQSSLAAARRQIDSDPTLSDEGRREKFSTLRDNAQARLDQLKAAEVKRIQDKITSLERSLFGYTTKTDPNEIISRRDADDRADRLESADDAAALLERAERAGDTHLAQAIVRVAASKGYANVVKAYEDAHPGAGGKISLLSQIQQSTSQANYLMGRTYAYSARGI
;
A
#
# COMPACT_ATOMS: atom_id res chain seq x y z
N MET A 1 19.48 -7.19 -11.31
CA MET A 1 19.21 -5.90 -10.64
C MET A 1 17.86 -6.04 -9.95
N THR A 2 17.83 -5.86 -8.64
CA THR A 2 16.61 -5.88 -7.80
C THR A 2 15.68 -4.74 -8.23
N SER A 3 14.39 -5.03 -8.50
CA SER A 3 13.45 -4.00 -8.97
C SER A 3 13.25 -2.91 -7.90
N GLU A 4 12.87 -1.70 -8.27
CA GLU A 4 12.59 -0.64 -7.28
C GLU A 4 11.47 -1.03 -6.30
N PHE A 5 10.52 -1.84 -6.75
CA PHE A 5 9.48 -2.41 -5.88
C PHE A 5 10.08 -3.36 -4.85
N GLU A 6 10.96 -4.26 -5.27
CA GLU A 6 11.63 -5.21 -4.38
C GLU A 6 12.53 -4.48 -3.36
N GLN A 7 13.20 -3.40 -3.77
CA GLN A 7 13.93 -2.53 -2.84
C GLN A 7 13.00 -1.87 -1.82
N PHE A 8 11.82 -1.40 -2.23
CA PHE A 8 10.82 -0.86 -1.32
C PHE A 8 10.27 -1.93 -0.37
N ASP A 9 9.94 -3.12 -0.86
CA ASP A 9 9.42 -4.22 -0.04
C ASP A 9 10.45 -4.68 1.00
N GLN A 10 11.74 -4.70 0.64
CA GLN A 10 12.83 -4.95 1.59
C GLN A 10 12.87 -3.95 2.76
N THR A 11 12.37 -2.71 2.58
CA THR A 11 12.26 -1.75 3.69
C THR A 11 11.14 -2.09 4.68
N LEU A 12 10.22 -2.99 4.31
CA LEU A 12 9.14 -3.48 5.16
C LEU A 12 9.54 -4.73 5.96
N GLU A 13 10.53 -5.49 5.48
CA GLU A 13 11.03 -6.72 6.13
C GLU A 13 11.34 -6.57 7.63
N PRO A 14 11.94 -5.47 8.13
CA PRO A 14 12.16 -5.31 9.57
C PRO A 14 10.87 -5.36 10.41
N LEU A 15 9.75 -4.84 9.90
CA LEU A 15 8.46 -4.88 10.59
C LEU A 15 7.91 -6.31 10.66
N ARG A 16 8.07 -7.06 9.57
CA ARG A 16 7.65 -8.46 9.45
C ARG A 16 8.51 -9.38 10.35
N ALA A 17 9.82 -9.13 10.39
CA ALA A 17 10.74 -9.83 11.29
C ALA A 17 10.43 -9.57 12.76
N GLU A 18 10.08 -8.33 13.11
CA GLU A 18 9.64 -8.00 14.48
C GLU A 18 8.34 -8.73 14.84
N ALA A 19 7.37 -8.80 13.92
CA ALA A 19 6.15 -9.57 14.13
C ALA A 19 6.43 -11.06 14.37
N GLY A 20 7.34 -11.65 13.58
CA GLY A 20 7.80 -13.03 13.81
C GLY A 20 8.46 -13.23 15.18
N THR A 21 9.15 -12.21 15.70
CA THR A 21 9.74 -12.22 17.04
C THR A 21 8.66 -12.19 18.13
N VAL A 22 7.63 -11.37 17.97
CA VAL A 22 6.47 -11.33 18.88
C VAL A 22 5.74 -12.67 18.92
N GLN A 23 5.50 -13.27 17.75
CA GLN A 23 4.89 -14.59 17.62
C GLN A 23 5.71 -15.69 18.31
N SER A 24 7.02 -15.73 18.04
CA SER A 24 7.91 -16.71 18.65
C SER A 24 7.97 -16.56 20.18
N SER A 25 7.96 -15.32 20.66
CA SER A 25 7.96 -15.01 22.09
C SER A 25 6.66 -15.45 22.77
N LEU A 26 5.51 -15.22 22.13
CA LEU A 26 4.21 -15.68 22.64
C LEU A 26 4.15 -17.22 22.72
N ALA A 27 4.65 -17.92 21.69
CA ALA A 27 4.71 -19.38 21.67
C ALA A 27 5.61 -19.94 22.78
N ALA A 28 6.77 -19.31 23.02
CA ALA A 28 7.67 -19.68 24.11
C ALA A 28 7.01 -19.44 25.48
N ALA A 29 6.37 -18.29 25.67
CA ALA A 29 5.66 -17.97 26.91
C ALA A 29 4.49 -18.91 27.18
N ARG A 30 3.77 -19.35 26.13
CA ARG A 30 2.71 -20.36 26.27
C ARG A 30 3.24 -21.67 26.85
N ARG A 31 4.36 -22.18 26.32
CA ARG A 31 4.99 -23.41 26.84
C ARG A 31 5.41 -23.26 28.30
N GLN A 32 5.96 -22.11 28.67
CA GLN A 32 6.34 -21.82 30.05
C GLN A 32 5.13 -21.85 30.98
N ILE A 33 4.02 -21.20 30.59
CA ILE A 33 2.76 -21.20 31.35
C ILE A 33 2.20 -22.61 31.48
N ASP A 34 2.18 -23.38 30.38
CA ASP A 34 1.66 -24.74 30.38
C ASP A 34 2.47 -25.66 31.30
N SER A 35 3.79 -25.44 31.39
CA SER A 35 4.71 -26.22 32.23
C SER A 35 4.80 -25.77 33.70
N ASP A 36 4.16 -24.66 34.07
CA ASP A 36 4.25 -24.10 35.42
C ASP A 36 3.35 -24.87 36.40
N PRO A 37 3.91 -25.64 37.35
CA PRO A 37 3.12 -26.46 38.27
C PRO A 37 2.41 -25.64 39.35
N THR A 38 2.72 -24.33 39.46
CA THR A 38 2.12 -23.46 40.46
C THR A 38 0.81 -22.82 40.01
N LEU A 39 0.45 -22.98 38.73
CA LEU A 39 -0.76 -22.42 38.14
C LEU A 39 -1.87 -23.46 38.03
N SER A 40 -3.10 -23.06 38.40
CA SER A 40 -4.30 -23.82 38.06
C SER A 40 -4.61 -23.69 36.57
N ASP A 41 -5.55 -24.50 36.08
CA ASP A 41 -6.03 -24.41 34.68
C ASP A 41 -6.60 -23.02 34.38
N GLU A 42 -7.37 -22.44 35.30
CA GLU A 42 -7.90 -21.09 35.21
C GLU A 42 -6.77 -20.05 35.19
N GLY A 43 -5.79 -20.17 36.10
CA GLY A 43 -4.64 -19.26 36.16
C GLY A 43 -3.78 -19.31 34.90
N ARG A 44 -3.60 -20.49 34.30
CA ARG A 44 -2.91 -20.64 33.00
C ARG A 44 -3.67 -19.93 31.88
N ARG A 45 -5.00 -20.08 31.82
CA ARG A 45 -5.84 -19.42 30.81
C ARG A 45 -5.81 -17.90 30.94
N GLU A 46 -5.95 -17.36 32.15
CA GLU A 46 -5.94 -15.92 32.39
C GLU A 46 -4.59 -15.29 32.04
N LYS A 47 -3.50 -15.91 32.51
CA LYS A 47 -2.13 -15.46 32.24
C LYS A 47 -1.83 -15.50 30.74
N PHE A 48 -2.23 -16.57 30.05
CA PHE A 48 -2.06 -16.66 28.60
C PHE A 48 -2.93 -15.65 27.84
N SER A 49 -4.18 -15.43 28.26
CA SER A 49 -5.07 -14.44 27.63
C SER A 49 -4.44 -13.05 27.66
N THR A 50 -3.91 -12.65 28.82
CA THR A 50 -3.27 -11.34 28.98
C THR A 50 -2.05 -11.19 28.07
N LEU A 51 -1.20 -12.22 27.99
CA LEU A 51 -0.04 -12.21 27.08
C LEU A 51 -0.46 -12.15 25.61
N ARG A 52 -1.48 -12.93 25.24
CA ARG A 52 -2.00 -12.95 23.88
C ARG A 52 -2.56 -11.59 23.48
N ASP A 53 -3.30 -10.94 24.36
CA ASP A 53 -3.91 -9.64 24.07
C ASP A 53 -2.83 -8.55 23.91
N ASN A 54 -1.78 -8.58 24.74
CA ASN A 54 -0.61 -7.70 24.59
C ASN A 54 0.15 -7.96 23.28
N ALA A 55 0.37 -9.23 22.93
CA ALA A 55 1.01 -9.61 21.68
C ALA A 55 0.19 -9.16 20.47
N GLN A 56 -1.14 -9.34 20.51
CA GLN A 56 -2.03 -8.89 19.44
C GLN A 56 -1.97 -7.38 19.27
N ALA A 57 -2.00 -6.61 20.36
CA ALA A 57 -1.87 -5.15 20.29
C ALA A 57 -0.54 -4.72 19.63
N ARG A 58 0.56 -5.41 19.92
CA ARG A 58 1.85 -5.14 19.26
C ARG A 58 1.82 -5.48 17.77
N LEU A 59 1.25 -6.63 17.40
CA LEU A 59 1.11 -7.04 16.00
C LEU A 59 0.24 -6.05 15.21
N ASP A 60 -0.84 -5.53 15.81
CA ASP A 60 -1.69 -4.52 15.19
C ASP A 60 -0.95 -3.19 14.96
N GLN A 61 -0.10 -2.77 15.91
CA GLN A 61 0.77 -1.60 15.73
C GLN A 61 1.75 -1.78 14.56
N LEU A 62 2.38 -2.96 14.45
CA LEU A 62 3.31 -3.25 13.36
C LEU A 62 2.61 -3.28 12.00
N LYS A 63 1.42 -3.89 11.95
CA LYS A 63 0.55 -3.89 10.76
C LYS A 63 0.19 -2.46 10.34
N ALA A 64 -0.20 -1.61 11.28
CA ALA A 64 -0.53 -0.21 11.01
C ALA A 64 0.69 0.56 10.50
N ALA A 65 1.89 0.31 11.05
CA ALA A 65 3.13 0.91 10.59
C ALA A 65 3.48 0.50 9.15
N GLU A 66 3.29 -0.78 8.77
CA GLU A 66 3.50 -1.23 7.39
C GLU A 66 2.52 -0.54 6.43
N VAL A 67 1.23 -0.53 6.76
CA VAL A 67 0.20 0.17 5.96
C VAL A 67 0.56 1.64 5.78
N LYS A 68 1.00 2.31 6.84
CA LYS A 68 1.42 3.70 6.78
C LYS A 68 2.61 3.90 5.83
N ARG A 69 3.64 3.05 5.88
CA ARG A 69 4.80 3.15 4.97
C ARG A 69 4.42 2.97 3.51
N ILE A 70 3.51 2.04 3.22
CA ILE A 70 2.94 1.85 1.88
C ILE A 70 2.22 3.12 1.42
N GLN A 71 1.33 3.67 2.25
CA GLN A 71 0.59 4.88 1.92
C GLN A 71 1.49 6.11 1.73
N ASP A 72 2.51 6.26 2.58
CA ASP A 72 3.49 7.35 2.48
C ASP A 72 4.28 7.24 1.16
N LYS A 73 4.67 6.02 0.75
CA LYS A 73 5.37 5.78 -0.52
C LYS A 73 4.48 6.07 -1.72
N ILE A 74 3.23 5.61 -1.72
CA ILE A 74 2.21 5.94 -2.74
C ILE A 74 2.07 7.46 -2.85
N THR A 75 1.81 8.12 -1.72
CA THR A 75 1.63 9.59 -1.68
C THR A 75 2.88 10.32 -2.18
N SER A 76 4.08 9.84 -1.86
CA SER A 76 5.33 10.42 -2.34
C SER A 76 5.52 10.23 -3.85
N LEU A 77 5.16 9.08 -4.40
CA LEU A 77 5.23 8.83 -5.85
C LEU A 77 4.19 9.67 -6.58
N GLU A 78 2.96 9.72 -6.08
CA GLU A 78 1.89 10.56 -6.60
C GLU A 78 2.27 12.05 -6.56
N ARG A 79 2.88 12.53 -5.48
CA ARG A 79 3.44 13.88 -5.42
C ARG A 79 4.59 14.07 -6.39
N SER A 80 5.43 13.07 -6.63
CA SER A 80 6.53 13.25 -7.59
C SER A 80 6.06 13.18 -9.05
N LEU A 81 5.00 12.44 -9.34
CA LEU A 81 4.46 12.22 -10.67
C LEU A 81 3.45 13.30 -11.06
N PHE A 82 2.63 13.70 -10.09
CA PHE A 82 1.46 14.54 -10.28
C PHE A 82 1.54 15.82 -9.44
N GLY A 83 2.65 16.08 -8.74
CA GLY A 83 2.69 17.10 -7.70
C GLY A 83 3.03 18.50 -8.17
N TYR A 84 2.01 19.35 -7.99
CA TYR A 84 2.03 20.60 -7.22
C TYR A 84 3.35 21.38 -7.27
N THR A 85 3.44 22.35 -8.17
CA THR A 85 4.35 23.46 -7.91
C THR A 85 3.83 24.19 -6.65
N THR A 86 4.70 24.56 -5.73
CA THR A 86 4.35 25.20 -4.45
C THR A 86 3.77 26.61 -4.59
N LYS A 87 3.37 27.01 -5.80
CA LYS A 87 2.71 28.27 -6.15
C LYS A 87 1.30 27.99 -6.69
N THR A 88 0.45 27.36 -5.89
CA THR A 88 -0.88 26.98 -6.37
C THR A 88 -1.79 28.21 -6.48
N ASP A 89 -1.98 28.70 -7.70
CA ASP A 89 -3.10 29.55 -8.06
C ASP A 89 -4.40 28.79 -7.71
N PRO A 90 -5.39 29.42 -7.03
CA PRO A 90 -6.69 28.81 -6.78
C PRO A 90 -7.35 28.17 -8.01
N ASN A 91 -7.08 28.69 -9.22
CA ASN A 91 -7.61 28.13 -10.46
C ASN A 91 -7.00 26.76 -10.82
N GLU A 92 -5.71 26.53 -10.53
CA GLU A 92 -5.09 25.21 -10.74
C GLU A 92 -5.68 24.16 -9.81
N ILE A 93 -6.03 24.54 -8.56
CA ILE A 93 -6.68 23.65 -7.60
C ILE A 93 -8.05 23.20 -8.14
N ILE A 94 -8.83 24.14 -8.69
CA ILE A 94 -10.18 23.85 -9.22
C ILE A 94 -10.08 22.98 -10.48
N SER A 95 -9.21 23.33 -11.43
CA SER A 95 -9.00 22.54 -12.65
C SER A 95 -8.57 21.11 -12.34
N ARG A 96 -7.70 20.95 -11.34
CA ARG A 96 -7.27 19.63 -10.89
C ARG A 96 -8.40 18.83 -10.24
N ARG A 97 -9.22 19.47 -9.40
CA ARG A 97 -10.37 18.79 -8.80
C ARG A 97 -11.35 18.31 -9.88
N ASP A 98 -11.62 19.13 -10.89
CA ASP A 98 -12.46 18.72 -12.02
C ASP A 98 -11.84 17.54 -12.78
N ALA A 99 -10.52 17.58 -13.02
CA ALA A 99 -9.79 16.49 -13.64
C ALA A 99 -9.90 15.17 -12.83
N ASP A 100 -9.72 15.23 -11.51
CA ASP A 100 -9.87 14.06 -10.62
C ASP A 100 -11.31 13.53 -10.63
N ASP A 101 -12.30 14.41 -10.44
CA ASP A 101 -13.73 14.04 -10.46
C ASP A 101 -14.15 13.41 -11.81
N ARG A 102 -13.55 13.85 -12.92
CA ARG A 102 -13.80 13.29 -14.26
C ARG A 102 -13.10 11.95 -14.46
N ALA A 103 -11.84 11.83 -14.04
CA ALA A 103 -11.09 10.59 -14.17
C ALA A 103 -11.68 9.47 -13.31
N ASP A 104 -12.15 9.77 -12.10
CA ASP A 104 -12.72 8.77 -11.17
C ASP A 104 -14.02 8.14 -11.72
N ARG A 105 -14.71 8.80 -12.66
CA ARG A 105 -15.89 8.28 -13.37
C ARG A 105 -15.56 7.32 -14.51
N LEU A 106 -14.29 7.11 -14.85
CA LEU A 106 -13.90 6.22 -15.95
C LEU A 106 -14.13 4.76 -15.56
N GLU A 107 -15.01 4.06 -16.27
CA GLU A 107 -15.37 2.67 -15.99
C GLU A 107 -14.63 1.64 -16.85
N SER A 108 -14.06 2.07 -17.98
CA SER A 108 -13.37 1.19 -18.92
C SER A 108 -11.97 1.70 -19.29
N ALA A 109 -11.12 0.78 -19.74
CA ALA A 109 -9.78 1.10 -20.23
C ALA A 109 -9.82 1.88 -21.57
N ASP A 110 -10.82 1.60 -22.42
CA ASP A 110 -10.96 2.26 -23.72
C ASP A 110 -11.39 3.73 -23.56
N ASP A 111 -12.33 4.01 -22.66
CA ASP A 111 -12.74 5.39 -22.34
C ASP A 111 -11.56 6.18 -21.76
N ALA A 112 -10.79 5.54 -20.88
CA ALA A 112 -9.61 6.14 -20.29
C ALA A 112 -8.54 6.45 -21.36
N ALA A 113 -8.31 5.55 -22.32
CA ALA A 113 -7.37 5.77 -23.42
C ALA A 113 -7.81 6.93 -24.32
N ALA A 114 -9.09 6.96 -24.73
CA ALA A 114 -9.63 8.01 -25.58
C ALA A 114 -9.60 9.38 -24.89
N LEU A 115 -9.93 9.43 -23.59
CA LEU A 115 -9.88 10.67 -22.83
C LEU A 115 -8.44 11.14 -22.60
N LEU A 116 -7.51 10.21 -22.39
CA LEU A 116 -6.08 10.54 -22.27
C LEU A 116 -5.56 11.17 -23.56
N GLU A 117 -5.81 10.54 -24.71
CA GLU A 117 -5.38 11.08 -26.01
C GLU A 117 -5.93 12.50 -26.26
N ARG A 118 -7.17 12.76 -25.82
CA ARG A 118 -7.76 14.09 -25.89
C ARG A 118 -7.07 15.08 -24.95
N ALA A 119 -6.79 14.69 -23.71
CA ALA A 119 -6.11 15.52 -22.72
C ALA A 119 -4.70 15.90 -23.21
N GLU A 120 -3.95 14.94 -23.73
CA GLU A 120 -2.63 15.13 -24.33
C GLU A 120 -2.66 16.14 -25.49
N ARG A 121 -3.58 15.96 -26.44
CA ARG A 121 -3.74 16.90 -27.56
C ARG A 121 -4.14 18.31 -27.14
N ALA A 122 -4.88 18.44 -26.04
CA ALA A 122 -5.30 19.72 -25.50
C ALA A 122 -4.23 20.38 -24.61
N GLY A 123 -3.15 19.66 -24.27
CA GLY A 123 -2.19 20.11 -23.25
C GLY A 123 -2.77 20.14 -21.83
N ASP A 124 -3.87 19.43 -21.58
CA ASP A 124 -4.51 19.33 -20.26
C ASP A 124 -3.76 18.32 -19.39
N THR A 125 -2.65 18.78 -18.83
CA THR A 125 -1.75 17.94 -18.02
C THR A 125 -2.41 17.44 -16.74
N HIS A 126 -3.32 18.22 -16.14
CA HIS A 126 -4.04 17.81 -14.94
C HIS A 126 -4.99 16.65 -15.23
N LEU A 127 -5.74 16.73 -16.33
CA LEU A 127 -6.61 15.64 -16.75
C LEU A 127 -5.82 14.39 -17.15
N ALA A 128 -4.75 14.53 -17.93
CA ALA A 128 -3.90 13.40 -18.32
C ALA A 128 -3.34 12.65 -17.09
N GLN A 129 -2.83 13.39 -16.10
CA GLN A 129 -2.32 12.83 -14.85
C GLN A 129 -3.41 12.11 -14.04
N ALA A 130 -4.60 12.72 -13.91
CA ALA A 130 -5.72 12.12 -13.19
C ALA A 130 -6.17 10.80 -13.84
N ILE A 131 -6.23 10.75 -15.17
CA ILE A 131 -6.57 9.54 -15.92
C ILE A 131 -5.55 8.43 -15.67
N VAL A 132 -4.25 8.76 -15.70
CA VAL A 132 -3.18 7.78 -15.49
C VAL A 132 -3.15 7.25 -14.06
N ARG A 133 -3.46 8.10 -13.07
CA ARG A 133 -3.66 7.67 -11.67
C ARG A 133 -4.76 6.61 -11.59
N VAL A 134 -5.92 6.88 -12.19
CA VAL A 134 -7.05 5.94 -12.19
C VAL A 134 -6.70 4.67 -12.98
N ALA A 135 -6.03 4.81 -14.12
CA ALA A 135 -5.58 3.69 -14.95
C ALA A 135 -4.61 2.77 -14.18
N ALA A 136 -3.63 3.33 -13.47
CA ALA A 136 -2.69 2.56 -12.66
C ALA A 136 -3.40 1.79 -11.54
N SER A 137 -4.38 2.41 -10.89
CA SER A 137 -5.19 1.82 -9.83
C SER A 137 -6.12 0.71 -10.34
N LYS A 138 -6.77 0.91 -11.49
CA LYS A 138 -7.69 -0.05 -12.11
C LYS A 138 -7.00 -1.10 -12.99
N GLY A 139 -5.69 -0.99 -13.20
CA GLY A 139 -4.91 -1.95 -14.01
C GLY A 139 -5.06 -1.77 -15.53
N TYR A 140 -5.38 -0.57 -16.01
CA TYR A 140 -5.48 -0.26 -17.44
C TYR A 140 -4.08 -0.09 -18.06
N ALA A 141 -3.39 -1.22 -18.28
CA ALA A 141 -1.98 -1.23 -18.68
C ALA A 141 -1.69 -0.49 -19.99
N ASN A 142 -2.62 -0.52 -20.96
CA ASN A 142 -2.49 0.20 -22.22
C ASN A 142 -2.47 1.73 -22.03
N VAL A 143 -3.29 2.25 -21.12
CA VAL A 143 -3.37 3.70 -20.82
C VAL A 143 -2.10 4.16 -20.11
N VAL A 144 -1.64 3.39 -19.12
CA VAL A 144 -0.37 3.64 -18.42
C VAL A 144 0.78 3.67 -19.43
N LYS A 145 0.89 2.63 -20.26
CA LYS A 145 1.95 2.54 -21.28
C LYS A 145 1.94 3.72 -22.25
N ALA A 146 0.76 4.11 -22.75
CA ALA A 146 0.64 5.23 -23.67
C ALA A 146 1.13 6.54 -23.05
N TYR A 147 0.84 6.77 -21.76
CA TYR A 147 1.35 7.95 -21.06
C TYR A 147 2.86 7.88 -20.82
N GLU A 148 3.40 6.71 -20.47
CA GLU A 148 4.84 6.51 -20.28
C GLU A 148 5.64 6.74 -21.58
N ASP A 149 5.11 6.25 -22.71
CA ASP A 149 5.71 6.45 -24.03
C ASP A 149 5.76 7.95 -24.40
N ALA A 150 4.74 8.72 -24.00
CA ALA A 150 4.70 10.17 -24.17
C ALA A 150 5.53 10.94 -23.12
N HIS A 151 5.75 10.36 -21.93
CA HIS A 151 6.43 10.98 -20.79
C HIS A 151 7.56 10.09 -20.23
N PRO A 152 8.70 9.95 -20.95
CA PRO A 152 9.77 9.02 -20.57
C PRO A 152 10.35 9.26 -19.16
N GLY A 153 10.31 10.50 -18.67
CA GLY A 153 10.77 10.85 -17.31
C GLY A 153 9.84 10.40 -16.17
N ALA A 154 8.61 9.96 -16.49
CA ALA A 154 7.61 9.53 -15.52
C ALA A 154 7.51 7.99 -15.38
N GLY A 155 7.94 7.23 -16.40
CA GLY A 155 7.67 5.79 -16.49
C GLY A 155 8.15 4.95 -15.31
N GLY A 156 9.39 5.15 -14.83
CA GLY A 156 9.90 4.38 -13.69
C GLY A 156 9.02 4.53 -12.43
N LYS A 157 8.53 5.74 -12.18
CA LYS A 157 7.70 6.07 -11.00
C LYS A 157 6.26 5.57 -11.16
N ILE A 158 5.69 5.62 -12.37
CA ILE A 158 4.34 5.09 -12.63
C ILE A 158 4.33 3.58 -12.52
N SER A 159 5.30 2.90 -13.12
CA SER A 159 5.50 1.46 -12.98
C SER A 159 5.63 1.06 -11.50
N LEU A 160 6.44 1.78 -10.71
CA LEU A 160 6.56 1.50 -9.27
C LEU A 160 5.23 1.72 -8.52
N LEU A 161 4.51 2.82 -8.80
CA LEU A 161 3.20 3.11 -8.20
C LEU A 161 2.19 1.99 -8.50
N SER A 162 2.11 1.57 -9.76
CA SER A 162 1.21 0.50 -10.20
C SER A 162 1.58 -0.84 -9.55
N GLN A 163 2.87 -1.18 -9.48
CA GLN A 163 3.34 -2.40 -8.81
C GLN A 163 2.98 -2.41 -7.33
N ILE A 164 3.12 -1.29 -6.61
CA ILE A 164 2.71 -1.19 -5.20
C ILE A 164 1.19 -1.38 -5.06
N GLN A 165 0.38 -0.69 -5.88
CA GLN A 165 -1.09 -0.78 -5.82
C GLN A 165 -1.61 -2.18 -6.15
N GLN A 166 -1.07 -2.81 -7.20
CA GLN A 166 -1.44 -4.18 -7.59
C GLN A 166 -1.00 -5.19 -6.54
N SER A 167 0.26 -5.14 -6.09
CA SER A 167 0.78 -6.12 -5.12
C SER A 167 0.05 -6.03 -3.79
N THR A 168 -0.27 -4.82 -3.32
CA THR A 168 -0.93 -4.64 -2.01
C THR A 168 -2.43 -4.92 -2.03
N SER A 169 -3.07 -4.94 -3.20
CA SER A 169 -4.48 -5.34 -3.38
C SER A 169 -4.65 -6.84 -3.62
N GLN A 170 -3.59 -7.56 -4.00
CA GLN A 170 -3.65 -9.01 -4.22
C GLN A 170 -3.96 -9.78 -2.93
N ALA A 171 -4.84 -10.77 -3.04
CA ALA A 171 -5.26 -11.62 -1.93
C ALA A 171 -4.08 -12.33 -1.24
N ASN A 172 -3.07 -12.77 -1.99
CA ASN A 172 -1.91 -13.45 -1.43
C ASN A 172 -1.06 -12.53 -0.53
N TYR A 173 -0.85 -11.27 -0.94
CA TYR A 173 -0.15 -10.28 -0.14
C TYR A 173 -0.95 -9.96 1.13
N LEU A 174 -2.26 -9.77 1.00
CA LEU A 174 -3.15 -9.52 2.14
C LEU A 174 -3.20 -10.70 3.11
N MET A 175 -3.21 -11.94 2.60
CA MET A 175 -3.17 -13.15 3.41
C MET A 175 -1.83 -13.28 4.13
N GLY A 176 -0.70 -13.17 3.43
CA GLY A 176 0.64 -13.22 4.03
C GLY A 176 0.79 -12.19 5.15
N ARG A 177 0.33 -10.96 4.92
CA ARG A 177 0.29 -9.89 5.91
C ARG A 177 -0.62 -10.24 7.08
N THR A 178 -1.79 -10.81 6.82
CA THR A 178 -2.73 -11.22 7.87
C THR A 178 -2.14 -12.31 8.76
N TYR A 179 -1.45 -13.30 8.18
CA TYR A 179 -0.77 -14.34 8.95
C TYR A 179 0.40 -13.79 9.78
N ALA A 180 1.23 -12.93 9.18
CA ALA A 180 2.38 -12.32 9.86
C ALA A 180 1.98 -11.49 11.09
N TYR A 181 0.83 -10.83 11.06
CA TYR A 181 0.35 -9.97 12.14
C TYR A 181 -0.82 -10.56 12.95
N SER A 182 -0.96 -11.89 12.99
CA SER A 182 -1.99 -12.55 13.80
C SER A 182 -1.38 -13.32 14.98
N ALA A 183 -1.99 -13.17 16.17
CA ALA A 183 -1.69 -14.01 17.32
C ALA A 183 -2.54 -15.30 17.34
N ARG A 184 -3.43 -15.52 16.35
CA ARG A 184 -4.38 -16.65 16.31
C ARG A 184 -3.77 -18.01 15.96
N GLY A 185 -2.61 -18.02 15.32
CA GLY A 185 -1.94 -19.26 14.87
C GLY A 185 -1.09 -19.93 15.95
N ILE A 186 -1.08 -19.41 17.18
CA ILE A 186 -0.23 -19.83 18.32
C ILE A 186 -1.14 -20.32 19.46
#